data_AF-A0A9X1CE50-F1
#
_entry.id   AF-A0A9X1CE50-F1
#
_cell.length_a   1.000
_cell.length_b   1.000
_cell.length_c   1.000
_cell.angle_alpha   90.00
_cell.angle_beta   90.00
_cell.angle_gamma   90.00
#
_symmetry.space_group_name_H-M   'P 1'
#
loop_
_entity.id
_entity.type
_entity.pdbx_description
1 polymer ?
#
loop_
_entity_poly.entity_id
_entity_poly.type
_entity_poly.pdbx_seq_one_letter_code
_entity_poly.pdbx_strand_id
1 'polypeptide(L)'
;MSQCFIELLAILNELWIFTVSIFNEHFTIGNIVGLSAVIIAINTLNFSKRSFIVKDSYDPLLKKLKENNKVGLYNTDRYEIDFITEFKQSYIHAAFGKKEQNLMNEIIENANFINQFKNVADIRAKQALEEILSAELPKWKSDSLEFLYVDVKVTKDLFSNIINKKALKAAYFMGEIEIVCWIGRKYVNILNEDIYYDESKGLTLDTYLRENTKKSNISEEMHQLDEVTYFLDSLEEKINDKFIEKTEFNIVKKKADSLTKDINKLSYILNESAKELIIPYYKIKKIGSAILFWRRSND
;
A
#
# COMPACT_ATOMS: atom_id res chain seq x y z
N MET A 1 12.88 -5.56 41.95
CA MET A 1 11.47 -5.32 42.30
C MET A 1 11.11 -3.93 41.81
N SER A 2 10.07 -3.77 40.99
CA SER A 2 9.76 -2.46 40.41
C SER A 2 9.22 -1.51 41.47
N GLN A 3 9.53 -0.22 41.35
CA GLN A 3 9.05 0.87 42.21
C GLN A 3 7.53 0.77 42.50
N CYS A 4 6.79 0.35 41.47
CA CYS A 4 5.34 0.14 41.50
C CYS A 4 4.89 -0.95 42.50
N PHE A 5 5.69 -2.00 42.74
CA PHE A 5 5.39 -3.02 43.76
C PHE A 5 5.63 -2.50 45.18
N ILE A 6 6.64 -1.64 45.36
CA ILE A 6 6.94 -1.00 46.64
C ILE A 6 5.85 0.04 46.97
N GLU A 7 5.40 0.81 45.99
CA GLU A 7 4.28 1.76 46.14
C GLU A 7 2.95 1.04 46.42
N LEU A 8 2.67 -0.10 45.76
CA LEU A 8 1.50 -0.92 46.05
C LEU A 8 1.54 -1.48 47.47
N LEU A 9 2.71 -1.97 47.92
CA LEU A 9 2.91 -2.45 49.29
C LEU A 9 2.77 -1.33 50.31
N ALA A 10 3.24 -0.11 50.00
CA ALA A 10 3.08 1.05 50.88
C ALA A 10 1.60 1.45 51.00
N ILE A 11 0.86 1.51 49.89
CA ILE A 11 -0.58 1.80 49.88
C ILE A 11 -1.38 0.70 50.60
N LEU A 12 -1.03 -0.57 50.38
CA LEU A 12 -1.66 -1.69 51.09
C LEU A 12 -1.34 -1.67 52.58
N ASN A 13 -0.13 -1.26 52.97
CA ASN A 13 0.25 -1.15 54.38
C ASN A 13 -0.45 0.04 55.05
N GLU A 14 -0.57 1.18 54.37
CA GLU A 14 -1.35 2.32 54.88
C GLU A 14 -2.85 2.01 54.97
N LEU A 15 -3.42 1.35 53.96
CA LEU A 15 -4.80 0.84 54.02
C LEU A 15 -4.97 -0.17 55.15
N TRP A 16 -4.02 -1.08 55.34
CA TRP A 16 -4.06 -2.07 56.41
C TRP A 16 -3.98 -1.41 57.79
N ILE A 17 -3.05 -0.48 58.00
CA ILE A 17 -2.92 0.29 59.24
C ILE A 17 -4.19 1.10 59.50
N PHE A 18 -4.75 1.76 58.50
CA PHE A 18 -6.01 2.50 58.60
C PHE A 18 -7.19 1.58 58.95
N THR A 19 -7.25 0.40 58.32
CA THR A 19 -8.32 -0.59 58.56
C THR A 19 -8.19 -1.21 59.95
N VAL A 20 -6.99 -1.60 60.37
CA VAL A 20 -6.73 -2.14 61.72
C VAL A 20 -6.97 -1.07 62.78
N SER A 21 -6.60 0.19 62.52
CA SER A 21 -6.82 1.31 63.43
C SER A 21 -8.30 1.66 63.63
N ILE A 22 -9.14 1.52 62.59
CA ILE A 22 -10.57 1.82 62.66
C ILE A 22 -11.39 0.62 63.18
N PHE A 23 -10.97 -0.61 62.87
CA PHE A 23 -11.79 -1.81 63.08
C PHE A 23 -11.23 -2.79 64.13
N ASN A 24 -10.28 -2.37 64.95
CA ASN A 24 -9.55 -3.23 65.90
C ASN A 24 -10.44 -4.01 66.88
N GLU A 25 -11.69 -3.56 67.11
CA GLU A 25 -12.64 -4.25 68.00
C GLU A 25 -13.77 -5.02 67.27
N HIS A 26 -13.96 -4.83 65.95
CA HIS A 26 -15.13 -5.36 65.20
C HIS A 26 -14.79 -5.94 63.80
N PHE A 27 -13.65 -6.61 63.65
CA PHE A 27 -13.26 -7.24 62.39
C PHE A 27 -14.11 -8.51 62.11
N THR A 28 -15.30 -8.32 61.52
CA THR A 28 -16.21 -9.40 61.13
C THR A 28 -15.94 -9.88 59.70
N ILE A 29 -16.34 -11.10 59.36
CA ILE A 29 -16.27 -11.67 57.99
C ILE A 29 -16.92 -10.71 56.97
N GLY A 30 -17.95 -9.95 57.37
CA GLY A 30 -18.60 -8.94 56.54
C GLY A 30 -17.65 -7.82 56.06
N ASN A 31 -16.69 -7.40 56.88
CA ASN A 31 -15.70 -6.38 56.48
C ASN A 31 -14.71 -6.92 55.44
N ILE A 32 -14.30 -8.20 55.56
CA ILE A 32 -13.43 -8.86 54.57
C ILE A 32 -14.15 -9.00 53.23
N VAL A 33 -15.42 -9.41 53.25
CA VAL A 33 -16.26 -9.52 52.06
C VAL A 33 -16.48 -8.14 51.43
N GLY A 34 -16.74 -7.11 52.23
CA GLY A 34 -16.88 -5.72 51.77
C GLY A 34 -15.62 -5.19 51.09
N LEU A 35 -14.44 -5.35 51.72
CA LEU A 35 -13.15 -4.99 51.12
C LEU A 35 -12.88 -5.73 49.81
N SER A 36 -13.17 -7.03 49.79
CA SER A 36 -13.03 -7.85 48.58
C SER A 36 -13.94 -7.36 47.45
N ALA A 37 -15.19 -7.00 47.78
CA ALA A 37 -16.14 -6.45 46.81
C ALA A 37 -15.67 -5.09 46.26
N VAL A 38 -15.11 -4.21 47.10
CA VAL A 38 -14.53 -2.92 46.66
C VAL A 38 -13.34 -3.15 45.73
N ILE A 39 -12.43 -4.08 46.05
CA ILE A 39 -11.28 -4.42 45.20
C ILE A 39 -11.76 -4.96 43.85
N ILE A 40 -12.76 -5.85 43.83
CA ILE A 40 -13.36 -6.38 42.60
C ILE A 40 -14.00 -5.24 41.81
N ALA A 41 -14.77 -4.35 42.43
CA ALA A 41 -15.42 -3.23 41.77
C ALA A 41 -14.41 -2.27 41.12
N ILE A 42 -13.33 -1.91 41.82
CA ILE A 42 -12.25 -1.07 41.29
C ILE A 42 -11.59 -1.74 40.08
N ASN A 43 -11.28 -3.04 40.18
CA ASN A 43 -10.67 -3.78 39.09
C ASN A 43 -11.59 -3.87 37.87
N THR A 44 -12.89 -4.11 38.08
CA THR A 44 -13.90 -4.13 37.02
C THR A 44 -14.05 -2.76 36.36
N LEU A 45 -14.05 -1.68 37.14
CA LEU A 45 -14.11 -0.32 36.61
C LEU A 45 -12.87 0.02 35.78
N ASN A 46 -11.69 -0.33 36.27
CA ASN A 46 -10.43 -0.12 35.55
C ASN A 46 -10.38 -0.94 34.25
N PHE A 47 -10.86 -2.19 34.28
CA PHE A 47 -11.00 -3.00 33.07
C PHE A 47 -11.97 -2.36 32.07
N SER A 48 -13.13 -1.89 32.54
CA SER A 48 -14.13 -1.20 31.70
C SER A 48 -13.54 0.03 31.01
N LYS A 49 -12.83 0.90 31.74
CA LYS A 49 -12.14 2.07 31.18
C LYS A 49 -11.09 1.70 30.14
N ARG A 50 -10.28 0.67 30.41
CA ARG A 50 -9.24 0.22 29.46
C ARG A 50 -9.83 -0.43 28.22
N SER A 51 -10.90 -1.21 28.39
CA SER A 51 -11.64 -1.80 27.27
C SER A 51 -12.27 -0.74 26.37
N PHE A 52 -12.79 0.34 26.97
CA PHE A 52 -13.33 1.48 26.22
C PHE A 52 -12.24 2.14 25.35
N ILE A 53 -11.06 2.40 25.92
CA ILE A 53 -9.91 2.96 25.17
C ILE A 53 -9.50 2.07 24.00
N VAL A 54 -9.46 0.74 24.19
CA VAL A 54 -9.10 -0.16 23.10
C VAL A 54 -10.14 -0.12 21.98
N LYS A 55 -11.43 -0.21 22.33
CA LYS A 55 -12.52 -0.22 21.36
C LYS A 55 -12.63 1.08 20.56
N ASP A 56 -12.45 2.22 21.23
CA ASP A 56 -12.68 3.53 20.61
C ASP A 56 -11.44 4.09 19.91
N SER A 57 -10.25 3.56 20.20
CA SER A 57 -8.99 4.10 19.64
C SER A 57 -8.11 3.07 18.95
N TYR A 58 -7.85 1.92 19.59
CA TYR A 58 -6.94 0.92 19.01
C TYR A 58 -7.60 0.07 17.92
N ASP A 59 -8.85 -0.37 18.11
CA ASP A 59 -9.55 -1.22 17.14
C ASP A 59 -9.78 -0.50 15.79
N PRO A 60 -10.24 0.76 15.73
CA PRO A 60 -10.39 1.49 14.47
C PRO A 60 -9.04 1.66 13.76
N LEU A 61 -7.99 1.97 14.51
CA LEU A 61 -6.64 2.15 14.00
C LEU A 61 -6.08 0.84 13.39
N LEU A 62 -6.24 -0.27 14.09
CA LEU A 62 -5.84 -1.60 13.62
C LEU A 62 -6.62 -2.02 12.37
N LYS A 63 -7.92 -1.71 12.31
CA LYS A 63 -8.75 -1.97 11.13
C LYS A 63 -8.23 -1.22 9.91
N LYS A 64 -7.97 0.09 10.06
CA LYS A 64 -7.44 0.94 8.98
C LYS A 64 -6.05 0.51 8.52
N LEU A 65 -5.16 0.14 9.43
CA LEU A 65 -3.85 -0.43 9.08
C LEU A 65 -3.99 -1.75 8.29
N LYS A 66 -4.93 -2.61 8.67
CA LYS A 66 -5.21 -3.86 7.95
C LYS A 66 -5.77 -3.62 6.55
N GLU A 67 -6.59 -2.59 6.37
CA GLU A 67 -7.10 -2.16 5.05
C GLU A 67 -5.96 -1.66 4.17
N ASN A 68 -5.09 -0.78 4.68
CA ASN A 68 -3.91 -0.31 3.94
C ASN A 68 -2.92 -1.41 3.57
N ASN A 69 -2.77 -2.45 4.38
CA ASN A 69 -1.94 -3.60 4.03
C ASN A 69 -2.44 -4.36 2.78
N LYS A 70 -3.70 -4.16 2.38
CA LYS A 70 -4.25 -4.75 1.14
C LYS A 70 -3.97 -3.86 -0.08
N VAL A 71 -3.64 -2.60 0.12
CA VAL A 71 -3.26 -1.69 -0.96
C VAL A 71 -1.87 -2.10 -1.44
N GLY A 72 -1.82 -2.65 -2.66
CA GLY A 72 -0.58 -3.09 -3.30
C GLY A 72 0.10 -1.97 -4.08
N LEU A 73 1.33 -2.17 -4.54
CA LEU A 73 2.03 -1.20 -5.41
C LEU A 73 1.51 -1.23 -6.86
N TYR A 74 1.05 -2.39 -7.33
CA TYR A 74 0.81 -2.69 -8.74
C TYR A 74 -0.59 -2.27 -9.24
N ASN A 75 -1.21 -1.30 -8.56
CA ASN A 75 -2.49 -0.72 -8.90
C ASN A 75 -2.53 0.78 -8.55
N THR A 76 -3.59 1.48 -8.96
CA THR A 76 -3.77 2.92 -8.74
C THR A 76 -4.44 3.26 -7.40
N ASP A 77 -4.96 2.25 -6.67
CA ASP A 77 -5.56 2.42 -5.33
C ASP A 77 -4.60 3.14 -4.37
N ARG A 78 -5.08 4.14 -3.66
CA ARG A 78 -4.22 4.95 -2.77
C ARG A 78 -4.17 4.36 -1.36
N TYR A 79 -3.02 4.52 -0.70
CA TYR A 79 -2.93 4.32 0.74
C TYR A 79 -3.69 5.43 1.44
N GLU A 80 -4.60 5.09 2.34
CA GLU A 80 -5.36 6.04 3.16
C GLU A 80 -4.60 6.28 4.46
N ILE A 81 -3.82 7.35 4.59
CA ILE A 81 -2.96 7.59 5.78
C ILE A 81 -3.44 8.70 6.71
N ASP A 82 -4.55 9.34 6.37
CA ASP A 82 -5.10 10.46 7.14
C ASP A 82 -5.41 10.06 8.59
N PHE A 83 -5.86 8.82 8.79
CA PHE A 83 -6.13 8.28 10.13
C PHE A 83 -4.89 8.26 11.04
N ILE A 84 -3.67 8.08 10.51
CA ILE A 84 -2.44 8.13 11.31
C ILE A 84 -2.17 9.58 11.71
N THR A 85 -2.47 10.52 10.81
CA THR A 85 -2.31 11.95 11.05
C THR A 85 -3.30 12.44 12.12
N GLU A 86 -4.55 11.98 12.06
CA GLU A 86 -5.55 12.19 13.12
C GLU A 86 -5.12 11.55 14.44
N PHE A 87 -4.62 10.30 14.40
CA PHE A 87 -4.12 9.62 15.59
C PHE A 87 -2.99 10.39 16.28
N LYS A 88 -2.09 11.04 15.52
CA LYS A 88 -1.02 11.89 16.07
C LYS A 88 -1.53 13.07 16.91
N GLN A 89 -2.76 13.52 16.65
CA GLN A 89 -3.40 14.59 17.42
C GLN A 89 -4.08 14.08 18.70
N SER A 90 -4.19 12.75 18.86
CA SER A 90 -4.80 12.14 20.04
C SER A 90 -3.87 12.15 21.26
N TYR A 91 -4.45 12.15 22.46
CA TYR A 91 -3.71 12.00 23.71
C TYR A 91 -3.00 10.63 23.81
N ILE A 92 -3.49 9.62 23.08
CA ILE A 92 -2.93 8.26 23.08
C ILE A 92 -1.57 8.26 22.37
N HIS A 93 -1.39 9.06 21.31
CA HIS A 93 -0.11 9.20 20.63
C HIS A 93 1.01 9.71 21.56
N ALA A 94 0.67 10.56 22.54
CA ALA A 94 1.63 11.05 23.53
C ALA A 94 2.18 9.94 24.45
N ALA A 95 1.46 8.81 24.57
CA ALA A 95 1.92 7.65 25.34
C ALA A 95 2.95 6.78 24.59
N PHE A 96 3.15 7.01 23.28
CA PHE A 96 4.13 6.28 22.48
C PHE A 96 5.54 6.85 22.67
N GLY A 97 6.54 5.97 22.65
CA GLY A 97 7.94 6.39 22.66
C GLY A 97 8.34 7.05 21.34
N LYS A 98 9.48 7.77 21.37
CA LYS A 98 10.02 8.45 20.18
C LYS A 98 10.23 7.51 18.99
N LYS A 99 10.58 6.24 19.24
CA LYS A 99 10.81 5.25 18.17
C LYS A 99 9.52 4.93 17.42
N GLU A 100 8.42 4.75 18.15
CA GLU A 100 7.10 4.45 17.58
C GLU A 100 6.51 5.67 16.87
N GLN A 101 6.72 6.87 17.43
CA GLN A 101 6.34 8.13 16.77
C GLN A 101 7.09 8.34 15.44
N ASN A 102 8.40 8.04 15.42
CA ASN A 102 9.18 8.07 14.18
C ASN A 102 8.68 7.06 13.15
N LEU A 103 8.33 5.83 13.58
CA LEU A 103 7.73 4.83 12.70
C LEU A 103 6.43 5.33 12.03
N MET A 104 5.58 6.03 12.79
CA MET A 104 4.36 6.63 12.23
C MET A 104 4.68 7.71 11.17
N ASN A 105 5.71 8.52 11.40
CA ASN A 105 6.16 9.51 10.39
C ASN A 105 6.70 8.83 9.13
N GLU A 106 7.53 7.80 9.29
CA GLU A 106 8.07 7.01 8.17
C GLU A 106 6.95 6.38 7.33
N ILE A 107 5.90 5.86 7.97
CA ILE A 107 4.71 5.34 7.30
C ILE A 107 4.02 6.44 6.48
N ILE A 108 3.77 7.62 7.07
CA ILE A 108 3.14 8.75 6.38
C ILE A 108 3.97 9.19 5.18
N GLU A 109 5.28 9.39 5.37
CA GLU A 109 6.19 9.83 4.31
C GLU A 109 6.25 8.85 3.15
N ASN A 110 6.44 7.55 3.44
CA ASN A 110 6.51 6.53 2.41
C ASN A 110 5.17 6.36 1.67
N ALA A 111 4.04 6.38 2.39
CA ALA A 111 2.73 6.30 1.77
C ALA A 111 2.43 7.49 0.86
N ASN A 112 2.76 8.71 1.30
CA ASN A 112 2.60 9.92 0.50
C ASN A 112 3.46 9.88 -0.77
N PHE A 113 4.71 9.45 -0.65
CA PHE A 113 5.60 9.28 -1.79
C PHE A 113 5.04 8.28 -2.82
N ILE A 114 4.53 7.12 -2.35
CA ILE A 114 3.95 6.12 -3.24
C ILE A 114 2.65 6.63 -3.87
N ASN A 115 1.80 7.32 -3.11
CA ASN A 115 0.57 7.92 -3.64
C ASN A 115 0.87 8.98 -4.71
N GLN A 116 1.92 9.80 -4.54
CA GLN A 116 2.38 10.75 -5.55
C GLN A 116 2.82 10.04 -6.84
N PHE A 117 3.58 8.96 -6.71
CA PHE A 117 3.93 8.10 -7.85
C PHE A 117 2.68 7.56 -8.55
N LYS A 118 1.72 6.99 -7.79
CA LYS A 118 0.48 6.43 -8.35
C LYS A 118 -0.35 7.47 -9.11
N ASN A 119 -0.38 8.72 -8.65
CA ASN A 119 -1.10 9.80 -9.32
C ASN A 119 -0.61 10.11 -10.75
N VAL A 120 0.66 9.82 -11.03
CA VAL A 120 1.26 10.08 -12.34
C VAL A 120 1.56 8.80 -13.10
N ALA A 121 1.34 7.63 -12.49
CA ALA A 121 1.75 6.34 -13.04
C ALA A 121 1.08 6.05 -14.40
N ASP A 122 -0.22 6.33 -14.55
CA ASP A 122 -0.93 6.13 -15.83
C ASP A 122 -0.41 7.06 -16.94
N ILE A 123 -0.08 8.30 -16.61
CA ILE A 123 0.49 9.25 -17.58
C ILE A 123 1.84 8.75 -18.05
N ARG A 124 2.69 8.26 -17.13
CA ARG A 124 4.01 7.72 -17.46
C ARG A 124 3.92 6.40 -18.23
N ALA A 125 2.95 5.56 -17.89
CA ALA A 125 2.61 4.34 -18.60
C ALA A 125 2.19 4.63 -20.05
N LYS A 126 1.31 5.62 -20.24
CA LYS A 126 0.89 6.10 -21.56
C LYS A 126 2.09 6.59 -22.39
N GLN A 127 2.92 7.44 -21.81
CA GLN A 127 4.12 7.96 -22.50
C GLN A 127 5.11 6.86 -22.90
N ALA A 128 5.33 5.86 -22.04
CA ALA A 128 6.19 4.72 -22.37
C ALA A 128 5.61 3.91 -23.54
N LEU A 129 4.29 3.67 -23.52
CA LEU A 129 3.60 2.97 -24.60
C LEU A 129 3.68 3.74 -25.92
N GLU A 130 3.36 5.03 -25.93
CA GLU A 130 3.40 5.89 -27.13
C GLU A 130 4.80 5.96 -27.75
N GLU A 131 5.85 6.09 -26.93
CA GLU A 131 7.23 6.13 -27.42
C GLU A 131 7.66 4.81 -28.07
N ILE A 132 7.39 3.67 -27.42
CA ILE A 132 7.75 2.37 -27.97
C ILE A 132 6.96 2.09 -29.25
N LEU A 133 5.65 2.36 -29.27
CA LEU A 133 4.83 2.19 -30.46
C LEU A 133 5.32 3.10 -31.60
N SER A 134 5.62 4.37 -31.32
CA SER A 134 6.11 5.31 -32.33
C SER A 134 7.48 4.92 -32.90
N ALA A 135 8.31 4.22 -32.12
CA ALA A 135 9.61 3.71 -32.58
C ALA A 135 9.50 2.41 -33.38
N GLU A 136 8.51 1.56 -33.08
CA GLU A 136 8.40 0.21 -33.64
C GLU A 136 7.47 0.14 -34.86
N LEU A 137 6.34 0.84 -34.87
CA LEU A 137 5.37 0.85 -35.98
C LEU A 137 5.94 1.26 -37.34
N PRO A 138 6.88 2.21 -37.46
CA PRO A 138 7.48 2.56 -38.74
C PRO A 138 8.26 1.41 -39.39
N LYS A 139 8.80 0.48 -38.59
CA LYS A 139 9.59 -0.67 -39.08
C LYS A 139 8.73 -1.70 -39.80
N TRP A 140 7.41 -1.67 -39.56
CA TRP A 140 6.45 -2.61 -40.12
C TRP A 140 5.85 -2.13 -41.45
N LYS A 141 6.18 -0.91 -41.89
CA LYS A 141 5.56 -0.25 -43.03
C LYS A 141 5.96 -0.84 -44.40
N SER A 142 4.96 -0.98 -45.29
CA SER A 142 5.12 -1.46 -46.66
C SER A 142 5.36 -0.35 -47.69
N ASP A 143 4.61 0.77 -47.68
CA ASP A 143 4.76 1.86 -48.66
C ASP A 143 4.19 3.26 -48.31
N SER A 144 4.65 4.25 -49.09
CA SER A 144 4.26 5.68 -49.34
C SER A 144 3.93 6.69 -48.22
N LEU A 145 3.13 6.41 -47.19
CA LEU A 145 2.66 7.45 -46.23
C LEU A 145 3.53 7.53 -44.97
N GLU A 146 4.11 8.68 -44.66
CA GLU A 146 4.96 8.85 -43.48
C GLU A 146 4.16 8.60 -42.19
N PHE A 147 4.73 7.80 -41.30
CA PHE A 147 4.22 7.66 -39.94
C PHE A 147 4.55 8.92 -39.16
N LEU A 148 3.56 9.53 -38.52
CA LEU A 148 3.71 10.78 -37.79
C LEU A 148 3.92 10.52 -36.30
N TYR A 149 2.92 9.96 -35.63
CA TYR A 149 2.94 9.65 -34.21
C TYR A 149 1.84 8.64 -33.83
N VAL A 150 1.94 8.07 -32.63
CA VAL A 150 0.84 7.35 -31.98
C VAL A 150 0.15 8.25 -30.94
N ASP A 151 -1.17 8.21 -30.92
CA ASP A 151 -1.96 8.66 -29.77
C ASP A 151 -2.63 7.45 -29.12
N VAL A 152 -2.45 7.30 -27.81
CA VAL A 152 -3.12 6.27 -27.02
C VAL A 152 -4.21 6.88 -26.17
N LYS A 153 -5.45 6.46 -26.40
CA LYS A 153 -6.58 6.77 -25.53
C LYS A 153 -6.80 5.63 -24.55
N VAL A 154 -7.02 5.98 -23.29
CA VAL A 154 -7.09 5.06 -22.17
C VAL A 154 -8.40 5.28 -21.45
N THR A 155 -9.18 4.22 -21.24
CA THR A 155 -10.46 4.29 -20.52
C THR A 155 -10.39 3.70 -19.10
N LYS A 156 -9.34 2.94 -18.77
CA LYS A 156 -9.07 2.35 -17.44
C LYS A 156 -7.58 2.33 -17.07
N ASP A 157 -7.23 1.93 -15.84
CA ASP A 157 -5.86 1.91 -15.28
C ASP A 157 -4.82 1.22 -16.19
N LEU A 158 -4.09 2.00 -16.97
CA LEU A 158 -3.05 1.52 -17.89
C LEU A 158 -1.81 1.04 -17.13
N PHE A 159 -1.45 1.73 -16.05
CA PHE A 159 -0.32 1.37 -15.21
C PHE A 159 -0.41 -0.07 -14.72
N SER A 160 -1.57 -0.47 -14.19
CA SER A 160 -1.83 -1.83 -13.70
C SER A 160 -1.64 -2.87 -14.81
N ASN A 161 -2.07 -2.55 -16.03
CA ASN A 161 -1.95 -3.44 -17.18
C ASN A 161 -0.48 -3.61 -17.62
N ILE A 162 0.28 -2.52 -17.68
CA ILE A 162 1.70 -2.55 -18.08
C ILE A 162 2.55 -3.24 -17.02
N ILE A 163 2.42 -2.85 -15.74
CA ILE A 163 3.35 -3.31 -14.69
C ILE A 163 3.20 -4.80 -14.38
N ASN A 164 1.99 -5.35 -14.54
CA ASN A 164 1.70 -6.76 -14.27
C ASN A 164 2.06 -7.70 -15.45
N LYS A 165 2.61 -7.17 -16.57
CA LYS A 165 3.06 -7.94 -17.75
C LYS A 165 2.04 -8.97 -18.26
N LYS A 166 0.74 -8.66 -18.18
CA LYS A 166 -0.32 -9.65 -18.39
C LYS A 166 -1.52 -9.18 -19.20
N ALA A 167 -1.50 -7.97 -19.76
CA ALA A 167 -2.77 -7.40 -20.21
C ALA A 167 -2.68 -6.35 -21.31
N LEU A 168 -1.54 -6.03 -21.92
CA LEU A 168 -1.57 -4.99 -22.97
C LEU A 168 -2.50 -5.39 -24.13
N LYS A 169 -2.38 -6.63 -24.61
CA LYS A 169 -3.30 -7.18 -25.62
C LYS A 169 -4.75 -7.28 -25.12
N ALA A 170 -4.94 -7.76 -23.89
CA ALA A 170 -6.28 -7.98 -23.34
C ALA A 170 -7.01 -6.65 -23.17
N ALA A 171 -6.31 -5.63 -22.66
CA ALA A 171 -6.80 -4.27 -22.51
C ALA A 171 -7.13 -3.63 -23.86
N TYR A 172 -6.33 -3.88 -24.89
CA TYR A 172 -6.65 -3.45 -26.26
C TYR A 172 -7.96 -4.09 -26.77
N PHE A 173 -8.08 -5.42 -26.72
CA PHE A 173 -9.28 -6.13 -27.22
C PHE A 173 -10.54 -5.89 -26.38
N MET A 174 -10.41 -5.60 -25.10
CA MET A 174 -11.53 -5.22 -24.22
C MET A 174 -11.96 -3.75 -24.42
N GLY A 175 -11.26 -2.97 -25.26
CA GLY A 175 -11.54 -1.55 -25.48
C GLY A 175 -11.11 -0.65 -24.32
N GLU A 176 -10.23 -1.15 -23.45
CA GLU A 176 -9.66 -0.37 -22.35
C GLU A 176 -8.56 0.59 -22.84
N ILE A 177 -7.95 0.24 -23.98
CA ILE A 177 -6.92 1.02 -24.66
C ILE A 177 -7.29 1.10 -26.14
N GLU A 178 -7.35 2.32 -26.69
CA GLU A 178 -7.47 2.57 -28.12
C GLU A 178 -6.15 3.19 -28.61
N ILE A 179 -5.53 2.55 -29.61
CA ILE A 179 -4.27 2.99 -30.20
C ILE A 179 -4.57 3.54 -31.59
N VAL A 180 -4.34 4.84 -31.79
CA VAL A 180 -4.53 5.54 -33.05
C VAL A 180 -3.17 5.89 -33.65
N CYS A 181 -2.90 5.34 -34.83
CA CYS A 181 -1.71 5.59 -35.62
C CYS A 181 -2.00 6.73 -36.60
N TRP A 182 -1.30 7.84 -36.46
CA TRP A 182 -1.43 8.97 -37.38
C TRP A 182 -0.42 8.86 -38.50
N ILE A 183 -0.91 8.82 -39.74
CA ILE A 183 -0.10 8.79 -40.96
C ILE A 183 -0.41 9.99 -41.83
N GLY A 184 0.56 10.43 -42.64
CA GLY A 184 0.34 11.53 -43.58
C GLY A 184 1.41 11.66 -44.65
N ARG A 185 1.27 12.68 -45.51
CA ARG A 185 2.29 13.06 -46.50
C ARG A 185 3.01 14.30 -46.03
N LYS A 186 4.34 14.21 -45.94
CA LYS A 186 5.20 15.36 -45.69
C LYS A 186 5.35 16.17 -46.96
N TYR A 187 5.10 17.48 -46.87
CA TYR A 187 5.52 18.41 -47.91
C TYR A 187 6.29 19.56 -47.26
N VAL A 188 7.36 19.98 -47.93
CA VAL A 188 8.17 21.12 -47.49
C VAL A 188 7.66 22.33 -48.26
N ASN A 189 7.14 23.34 -47.56
CA ASN A 189 6.80 24.59 -48.20
C ASN A 189 8.07 25.43 -48.34
N ILE A 190 8.65 25.43 -49.53
CA ILE A 190 9.97 26.01 -49.84
C ILE A 190 10.02 27.53 -49.57
N LEU A 191 8.86 28.20 -49.46
CA LEU A 191 8.79 29.64 -49.23
C LEU A 191 9.19 30.10 -47.81
N ASN A 192 9.03 29.26 -46.78
CA ASN A 192 9.27 29.64 -45.38
C ASN A 192 10.21 28.67 -44.62
N GLU A 193 10.78 27.66 -45.27
CA GLU A 193 11.54 26.55 -44.64
C GLU A 193 10.77 25.75 -43.56
N ASP A 194 9.46 26.00 -43.43
CA ASP A 194 8.58 25.27 -42.50
C ASP A 194 8.10 23.95 -43.11
N ILE A 195 8.11 22.89 -42.29
CA ILE A 195 7.59 21.56 -42.66
C ILE A 195 6.10 21.50 -42.30
N TYR A 196 5.23 21.23 -43.29
CA TYR A 196 3.78 21.08 -43.11
C TYR A 196 3.33 19.65 -43.50
N TYR A 197 2.20 19.20 -42.93
CA TYR A 197 1.57 17.90 -43.22
C TYR A 197 0.12 18.13 -43.69
N ASP A 198 -0.23 17.76 -44.92
CA ASP A 198 -1.45 18.28 -45.59
C ASP A 198 -2.69 17.40 -45.39
N GLU A 199 -2.47 16.12 -45.14
CA GLU A 199 -3.53 15.13 -44.98
C GLU A 199 -3.07 14.14 -43.91
N SER A 200 -3.46 14.36 -42.66
CA SER A 200 -3.28 13.38 -41.59
C SER A 200 -4.54 12.51 -41.48
N LYS A 201 -4.35 11.19 -41.54
CA LYS A 201 -5.40 10.21 -41.29
C LYS A 201 -5.05 9.42 -40.05
N GLY A 202 -5.95 9.40 -39.07
CA GLY A 202 -5.87 8.49 -37.93
C GLY A 202 -6.40 7.12 -38.33
N LEU A 203 -5.59 6.08 -38.15
CA LEU A 203 -5.98 4.68 -38.31
C LEU A 203 -5.94 3.98 -36.95
N THR A 204 -6.86 3.06 -36.69
CA THR A 204 -6.69 2.16 -35.53
C THR A 204 -5.47 1.25 -35.75
N LEU A 205 -4.86 0.75 -34.68
CA LEU A 205 -3.70 -0.15 -34.78
C LEU A 205 -3.97 -1.37 -35.69
N ASP A 206 -5.15 -2.00 -35.56
CA ASP A 206 -5.56 -3.12 -36.42
C ASP A 206 -5.60 -2.73 -37.90
N THR A 207 -6.18 -1.57 -38.22
CA THR A 207 -6.24 -1.08 -39.61
C THR A 207 -4.85 -0.73 -40.13
N TYR A 208 -4.02 -0.07 -39.31
CA TYR A 208 -2.66 0.29 -39.68
C TYR A 208 -1.82 -0.96 -40.00
N LEU A 209 -1.84 -1.98 -39.14
CA LEU A 209 -1.06 -3.20 -39.35
C LEU A 209 -1.57 -3.98 -40.59
N ARG A 210 -2.88 -4.14 -40.78
CA ARG A 210 -3.41 -4.85 -41.96
C ARG A 210 -3.08 -4.16 -43.28
N GLU A 211 -3.15 -2.83 -43.31
CA GLU A 211 -2.90 -2.06 -44.53
C GLU A 211 -1.40 -1.91 -44.84
N ASN A 212 -0.53 -1.93 -43.81
CA ASN A 212 0.86 -1.55 -43.97
C ASN A 212 1.88 -2.66 -43.67
N THR A 213 1.49 -3.84 -43.17
CA THR A 213 2.46 -4.91 -42.89
C THR A 213 2.87 -5.64 -44.17
N LYS A 214 4.17 -5.66 -44.49
CA LYS A 214 4.69 -6.51 -45.58
C LYS A 214 4.58 -7.98 -45.16
N LYS A 215 3.89 -8.80 -45.97
CA LYS A 215 3.76 -10.26 -45.76
C LYS A 215 5.10 -11.00 -45.55
N SER A 216 6.22 -10.42 -45.99
CA SER A 216 7.58 -10.97 -45.81
C SER A 216 8.20 -10.77 -44.43
N ASN A 217 7.62 -9.94 -43.55
CA ASN A 217 8.09 -9.71 -42.18
C ASN A 217 7.37 -10.61 -41.15
N ILE A 218 6.51 -11.50 -41.63
CA ILE A 218 5.67 -12.39 -40.84
C ILE A 218 6.48 -13.66 -40.56
N SER A 219 6.85 -13.92 -39.30
CA SER A 219 7.49 -15.18 -38.91
C SER A 219 6.49 -16.33 -38.92
N GLU A 220 6.95 -17.59 -38.98
CA GLU A 220 6.05 -18.75 -38.92
C GLU A 220 5.18 -18.79 -37.64
N GLU A 221 5.63 -18.19 -36.53
CA GLU A 221 4.86 -18.08 -35.27
C GLU A 221 3.61 -17.19 -35.44
N MET A 222 3.70 -16.19 -36.32
CA MET A 222 2.61 -15.27 -36.63
C MET A 222 1.51 -15.93 -37.49
N HIS A 223 1.73 -17.15 -38.01
CA HIS A 223 0.64 -17.93 -38.64
C HIS A 223 -0.37 -18.50 -37.64
N GLN A 224 -0.07 -18.48 -36.34
CA GLN A 224 -0.95 -19.00 -35.28
C GLN A 224 -1.70 -17.90 -34.51
N LEU A 225 -1.27 -16.64 -34.59
CA LEU A 225 -1.83 -15.47 -33.90
C LEU A 225 -2.21 -14.38 -34.90
N ASP A 226 -3.22 -13.55 -34.60
CA ASP A 226 -3.49 -12.38 -35.45
C ASP A 226 -2.36 -11.33 -35.34
N GLU A 227 -2.23 -10.48 -36.38
CA GLU A 227 -1.10 -9.56 -36.53
C GLU A 227 -0.96 -8.57 -35.36
N VAL A 228 -2.10 -8.14 -34.80
CA VAL A 228 -2.15 -7.19 -33.67
C VAL A 228 -1.69 -7.88 -32.39
N THR A 229 -2.17 -9.11 -32.15
CA THR A 229 -1.76 -9.90 -30.99
C THR A 229 -0.26 -10.15 -30.99
N TYR A 230 0.30 -10.60 -32.11
CA TYR A 230 1.74 -10.85 -32.22
C TYR A 230 2.55 -9.55 -31.99
N PHE A 231 2.11 -8.44 -32.60
CA PHE A 231 2.78 -7.16 -32.44
C PHE A 231 2.78 -6.67 -30.99
N LEU A 232 1.63 -6.65 -30.32
CA LEU A 232 1.53 -6.18 -28.93
C LEU A 232 2.29 -7.09 -27.96
N ASP A 233 2.24 -8.41 -28.15
CA ASP A 233 3.00 -9.36 -27.34
C ASP A 233 4.52 -9.13 -27.49
N SER A 234 5.00 -8.83 -28.70
CA SER A 234 6.43 -8.56 -28.95
C SER A 234 6.95 -7.27 -28.29
N LEU A 235 6.05 -6.36 -27.90
CA LEU A 235 6.39 -5.06 -27.33
C LEU A 235 6.16 -4.94 -25.82
N GLU A 236 5.39 -5.85 -25.22
CA GLU A 236 4.96 -5.75 -23.81
C GLU A 236 6.16 -5.61 -22.86
N GLU A 237 7.23 -6.39 -23.06
CA GLU A 237 8.43 -6.30 -22.24
C GLU A 237 9.17 -4.97 -22.43
N LYS A 238 9.33 -4.51 -23.68
CA LYS A 238 9.98 -3.22 -23.99
C LYS A 238 9.24 -2.04 -23.36
N ILE A 239 7.91 -2.08 -23.38
CA ILE A 239 7.06 -1.03 -22.79
C ILE A 239 7.19 -1.03 -21.26
N ASN A 240 7.16 -2.21 -20.64
CA ASN A 240 7.34 -2.35 -19.20
C ASN A 240 8.71 -1.84 -18.75
N ASP A 241 9.78 -2.26 -19.43
CA ASP A 241 11.15 -1.84 -19.09
C ASP A 241 11.31 -0.32 -19.27
N LYS A 242 10.74 0.25 -20.32
CA LYS A 242 10.77 1.70 -20.55
C LYS A 242 10.03 2.46 -19.44
N PHE A 243 8.89 1.94 -19.00
CA PHE A 243 8.16 2.49 -17.87
C PHE A 243 8.98 2.42 -16.57
N ILE A 244 9.58 1.28 -16.26
CA ILE A 244 10.41 1.08 -15.06
C ILE A 244 11.59 2.05 -15.05
N GLU A 245 12.27 2.21 -16.19
CA GLU A 245 13.40 3.14 -16.36
C GLU A 245 12.98 4.58 -16.08
N LYS A 246 11.89 5.04 -16.70
CA LYS A 246 11.42 6.43 -16.63
C LYS A 246 10.89 6.87 -15.27
N THR A 247 10.43 5.92 -14.47
CA THR A 247 9.67 6.21 -13.25
C THR A 247 10.43 5.89 -11.97
N GLU A 248 11.70 5.47 -12.08
CA GLU A 248 12.49 5.00 -10.95
C GLU A 248 11.72 3.95 -10.12
N PHE A 249 10.94 3.10 -10.78
CA PHE A 249 9.97 2.20 -10.15
C PHE A 249 10.61 1.33 -9.05
N ASN A 250 11.88 0.97 -9.22
CA ASN A 250 12.65 0.22 -8.23
C ASN A 250 12.80 0.93 -6.87
N ILE A 251 12.88 2.26 -6.85
CA ILE A 251 12.93 3.06 -5.63
C ILE A 251 11.57 3.02 -4.94
N VAL A 252 10.50 3.22 -5.71
CA VAL A 252 9.12 3.16 -5.21
C VAL A 252 8.82 1.77 -4.65
N LYS A 253 9.25 0.71 -5.34
CA LYS A 253 9.11 -0.68 -4.89
C LYS A 253 9.77 -0.93 -3.54
N LYS A 254 11.02 -0.51 -3.37
CA LYS A 254 11.72 -0.62 -2.07
C LYS A 254 10.97 0.13 -0.96
N LYS A 255 10.42 1.31 -1.26
CA LYS A 255 9.61 2.09 -0.30
C LYS A 255 8.29 1.41 0.03
N ALA A 256 7.62 0.78 -0.94
CA ALA A 256 6.39 0.02 -0.72
C ALA A 256 6.63 -1.22 0.15
N ASP A 257 7.74 -1.93 -0.09
CA ASP A 257 8.17 -3.06 0.75
C ASP A 257 8.49 -2.61 2.18
N SER A 258 9.15 -1.45 2.35
CA SER A 258 9.39 -0.84 3.67
C SER A 258 8.08 -0.48 4.35
N LEU A 259 7.21 0.25 3.66
CA LEU A 259 5.90 0.66 4.17
C LEU A 259 5.10 -0.53 4.69
N THR A 260 5.08 -1.64 3.95
CA THR A 260 4.38 -2.87 4.35
C THR A 260 4.98 -3.44 5.65
N LYS A 261 6.31 -3.46 5.78
CA LYS A 261 6.98 -3.89 7.01
C LYS A 261 6.67 -2.95 8.18
N ASP A 262 6.64 -1.66 7.93
CA ASP A 262 6.41 -0.63 8.93
C ASP A 262 4.96 -0.63 9.43
N ILE A 263 3.98 -0.79 8.54
CA ILE A 263 2.56 -0.98 8.88
C ILE A 263 2.37 -2.25 9.72
N ASN A 264 3.00 -3.36 9.33
CA ASN A 264 2.95 -4.61 10.11
C ASN A 264 3.56 -4.45 11.49
N LYS A 265 4.69 -3.75 11.59
CA LYS A 265 5.36 -3.46 12.85
C LYS A 265 4.50 -2.58 13.75
N LEU A 266 3.90 -1.51 13.21
CA LEU A 266 2.98 -0.65 13.96
C LEU A 266 1.75 -1.43 14.43
N SER A 267 1.16 -2.26 13.55
CA SER A 267 0.01 -3.11 13.89
C SER A 267 0.34 -4.07 15.04
N TYR A 268 1.54 -4.66 15.03
CA TYR A 268 2.01 -5.51 16.13
C TYR A 268 2.15 -4.73 17.43
N ILE A 269 2.79 -3.56 17.41
CA ILE A 269 2.98 -2.70 18.58
C ILE A 269 1.62 -2.33 19.19
N LEU A 270 0.68 -1.86 18.36
CA LEU A 270 -0.67 -1.49 18.80
C LEU A 270 -1.43 -2.66 19.41
N ASN A 271 -1.35 -3.84 18.80
CA ASN A 271 -2.00 -5.04 19.32
C ASN A 271 -1.40 -5.48 20.67
N GLU A 272 -0.07 -5.42 20.82
CA GLU A 272 0.58 -5.71 22.12
C GLU A 272 0.20 -4.68 23.18
N SER A 273 0.16 -3.38 22.85
CA SER A 273 -0.32 -2.32 23.74
C SER A 273 -1.78 -2.55 24.17
N ALA A 274 -2.66 -2.95 23.24
CA ALA A 274 -4.05 -3.28 23.56
C ALA A 274 -4.16 -4.48 24.51
N LYS A 275 -3.36 -5.54 24.29
CA LYS A 275 -3.31 -6.70 25.19
C LYS A 275 -2.79 -6.32 26.58
N GLU A 276 -1.76 -5.48 26.67
CA GLU A 276 -1.24 -4.98 27.93
C GLU A 276 -2.28 -4.19 28.73
N LEU A 277 -3.16 -3.46 28.05
CA LEU A 277 -4.25 -2.72 28.68
C LEU A 277 -5.36 -3.65 29.18
N ILE A 278 -5.80 -4.60 28.36
CA ILE A 278 -6.97 -5.44 28.65
C ILE A 278 -6.62 -6.61 29.58
N ILE A 279 -5.51 -7.29 29.36
CA ILE A 279 -5.19 -8.54 30.04
C ILE A 279 -4.41 -8.24 31.34
N PRO A 280 -4.98 -8.52 32.52
CA PRO A 280 -4.26 -8.34 33.77
C PRO A 280 -2.99 -9.20 33.79
N TYR A 281 -1.88 -8.60 34.23
CA TYR A 281 -0.57 -9.26 34.34
C TYR A 281 -0.04 -9.85 33.02
N TYR A 282 -0.44 -9.31 31.86
CA TYR A 282 -0.04 -9.79 30.54
C TYR A 282 1.47 -10.02 30.39
N LYS A 283 2.30 -9.04 30.80
CA LYS A 283 3.77 -9.13 30.74
C LYS A 283 4.31 -10.31 31.54
N ILE A 284 3.78 -10.55 32.74
CA ILE A 284 4.19 -11.63 33.63
C ILE A 284 3.80 -12.98 33.03
N LYS A 285 2.57 -13.10 32.51
CA LYS A 285 2.10 -14.32 31.84
C LYS A 285 2.95 -14.67 30.61
N LYS A 286 3.30 -13.67 29.80
CA LYS A 286 4.13 -13.85 28.60
C LYS A 286 5.53 -14.38 28.95
N ILE A 287 6.19 -13.79 29.94
CA ILE A 287 7.51 -14.23 30.43
C ILE A 287 7.43 -15.65 31.01
N GLY A 288 6.43 -15.92 31.85
CA GLY A 288 6.20 -17.25 32.43
C GLY A 288 6.00 -18.33 31.35
N SER A 289 5.23 -18.04 30.31
CA SER A 289 5.02 -18.96 29.18
C SER A 289 6.29 -19.21 28.36
N ALA A 290 7.14 -18.19 28.15
CA ALA A 290 8.39 -18.34 27.42
C ALA A 290 9.40 -19.20 28.19
N ILE A 291 9.48 -19.04 29.51
CA ILE A 291 10.34 -19.85 30.39
C ILE A 291 9.86 -21.31 30.43
N LEU A 292 8.54 -21.53 30.52
CA LEU A 292 7.96 -22.88 30.48
C LEU A 292 8.16 -23.57 29.13
N PHE A 293 8.09 -22.83 28.03
CA PHE A 293 8.35 -23.35 26.69
C PHE A 293 9.83 -23.74 26.50
N TRP A 294 10.76 -22.89 26.95
CA TRP A 294 12.20 -23.17 26.87
C TRP A 294 12.61 -24.41 27.70
N ARG A 295 11.94 -24.64 28.84
CA ARG A 295 12.15 -25.84 29.65
C ARG A 295 11.70 -27.12 28.93
N ARG A 296 10.55 -27.09 28.24
CA ARG A 296 10.02 -28.23 27.47
C ARG A 296 10.80 -28.56 26.19
N SER A 297 11.57 -27.62 25.64
CA SER A 297 12.40 -27.86 24.45
C SER A 297 13.79 -28.41 24.77
N ASN A 298 14.16 -28.45 26.05
CA ASN A 298 15.46 -28.94 26.55
C ASN A 298 15.33 -30.23 27.36
N ASP A 299 14.10 -30.75 27.50
CA ASP A 299 13.78 -32.11 27.98
C ASP A 299 13.48 -33.01 26.77
#